data_AF-A0A0F3IK25-F1
#
_entry.id   AF-A0A0F3IK25-F1
#
_cell.length_a   1.000
_cell.length_b   1.000
_cell.length_c   1.000
_cell.angle_alpha   90.00
_cell.angle_beta   90.00
_cell.angle_gamma   90.00
#
_symmetry.space_group_name_H-M   'P 1'
#
loop_
_entity.id
_entity.type
_entity.pdbx_description
1 polymer ?
#
loop_
_entity_poly.entity_id
_entity_poly.type
_entity_poly.pdbx_seq_one_letter_code
_entity_poly.pdbx_strand_id
1 'polypeptide(L)'
;MTPFSSAAPKMISEVSAALAGAGYELIASQVETGNIDRSTYDHDVEAGYVYFVRPKPSAHFANLAAPVGRTIPFFEVGFNVDVDHDGNVFGIEFLDRTDFFRELRDASVL
;
A
#
# COMPACT_ATOMS: atom_id res chain seq x y z
N MET A 1 11.76 -6.00 8.37
CA MET A 1 10.99 -5.70 7.16
C MET A 1 10.19 -6.94 6.83
N THR A 2 8.87 -6.83 6.77
CA THR A 2 7.99 -7.97 6.56
C THR A 2 7.51 -7.94 5.11
N PRO A 3 7.74 -9.00 4.31
CA PRO A 3 7.17 -9.08 2.97
C PRO A 3 5.66 -8.96 3.07
N PHE A 4 5.07 -8.04 2.31
CA PHE A 4 3.64 -7.83 2.37
C PHE A 4 2.89 -9.13 2.02
N SER A 5 3.41 -9.91 1.07
CA SER A 5 2.83 -11.19 0.59
C SER A 5 2.77 -12.27 1.65
N SER A 6 3.64 -12.19 2.65
CA SER A 6 3.60 -13.09 3.81
C SER A 6 2.67 -12.59 4.91
N ALA A 7 2.52 -11.27 5.06
CA ALA A 7 1.72 -10.67 6.12
C ALA A 7 0.23 -10.62 5.80
N ALA A 8 -0.13 -10.34 4.55
CA ALA A 8 -1.53 -10.22 4.11
C ALA A 8 -1.72 -10.78 2.69
N PRO A 9 -1.60 -12.11 2.51
CA PRO A 9 -1.70 -12.75 1.20
C PRO A 9 -3.04 -12.50 0.50
N LYS A 10 -4.16 -12.45 1.22
CA LYS A 10 -5.46 -12.16 0.59
C LYS A 10 -5.53 -10.73 0.12
N MET A 11 -5.12 -9.80 0.99
CA MET A 11 -5.04 -8.38 0.67
C MET A 11 -4.22 -8.11 -0.59
N ILE A 12 -3.02 -8.69 -0.70
CA ILE A 12 -2.21 -8.51 -1.90
C ILE A 12 -2.86 -9.08 -3.13
N SER A 13 -3.41 -10.29 -3.05
CA SER A 13 -4.02 -10.91 -4.23
C SER A 13 -5.13 -10.04 -4.79
N GLU A 14 -5.89 -9.35 -3.94
CA GLU A 14 -6.96 -8.46 -4.37
C GLU A 14 -6.41 -7.14 -4.93
N VAL A 15 -5.47 -6.50 -4.21
CA VAL A 15 -4.86 -5.23 -4.64
C VAL A 15 -4.11 -5.40 -5.96
N SER A 16 -3.30 -6.45 -6.09
CA SER A 16 -2.50 -6.69 -7.30
C SER A 16 -3.37 -7.05 -8.50
N ALA A 17 -4.44 -7.84 -8.30
CA ALA A 17 -5.40 -8.15 -9.36
C ALA A 17 -6.14 -6.90 -9.84
N ALA A 18 -6.59 -6.02 -8.94
CA ALA A 18 -7.24 -4.77 -9.29
C ALA A 18 -6.29 -3.81 -10.04
N LEU A 19 -5.04 -3.67 -9.58
CA LEU A 19 -4.02 -2.88 -10.27
C LEU A 19 -3.73 -3.42 -11.68
N ALA A 20 -3.51 -4.73 -11.82
CA ALA A 20 -3.25 -5.36 -13.11
C ALA A 20 -4.45 -5.22 -14.05
N GLY A 21 -5.68 -5.43 -13.55
CA GLY A 21 -6.91 -5.26 -14.32
C GLY A 21 -7.14 -3.83 -14.82
N ALA A 22 -6.56 -2.83 -14.14
CA ALA A 22 -6.59 -1.43 -14.53
C ALA A 22 -5.38 -0.98 -15.38
N GLY A 23 -4.46 -1.89 -15.76
CA GLY A 23 -3.28 -1.58 -16.57
C GLY A 23 -2.11 -0.96 -15.79
N TYR A 24 -1.99 -1.27 -14.50
CA TYR A 24 -0.88 -0.85 -13.63
C TYR A 24 0.03 -2.03 -13.24
N GLU A 25 0.48 -2.83 -14.20
CA GLU A 25 1.22 -4.08 -13.99
C GLU A 25 2.53 -3.87 -13.22
N LEU A 26 3.23 -2.77 -13.49
CA LEU A 26 4.46 -2.42 -12.76
C LEU A 26 4.19 -2.12 -11.28
N ILE A 27 3.07 -1.44 -10.97
CA ILE A 27 2.69 -1.13 -9.59
C ILE A 27 2.19 -2.39 -8.89
N ALA A 28 1.42 -3.25 -9.57
CA ALA A 28 1.01 -4.55 -9.06
C ALA A 28 2.22 -5.40 -8.64
N SER A 29 3.24 -5.48 -9.51
CA SER A 29 4.48 -6.21 -9.20
C SER A 29 5.23 -5.63 -7.99
N GLN A 30 5.25 -4.30 -7.85
CA GLN A 30 5.85 -3.66 -6.67
C GLN A 30 5.08 -3.97 -5.38
N VAL A 31 3.75 -4.02 -5.42
CA VAL A 31 2.93 -4.44 -4.27
C VAL A 31 3.23 -5.89 -3.89
N GLU A 32 3.29 -6.79 -4.86
CA GLU A 32 3.53 -8.22 -4.65
C GLU A 32 4.91 -8.53 -4.06
N THR A 33 5.92 -7.75 -4.44
CA THR A 33 7.32 -7.92 -4.02
C THR A 33 7.75 -6.99 -2.88
N GLY A 34 6.87 -6.06 -2.51
CA GLY A 34 7.14 -5.01 -1.54
C GLY A 34 7.24 -5.52 -0.10
N ASN A 35 7.99 -4.77 0.70
CA ASN A 35 8.06 -4.99 2.15
C ASN A 35 7.29 -3.88 2.86
N ILE A 36 6.56 -4.26 3.92
CA ILE A 36 5.94 -3.31 4.83
C ILE A 36 7.03 -2.65 5.67
N ASP A 37 7.02 -1.32 5.69
CA ASP A 37 7.81 -0.49 6.61
C ASP A 37 7.06 -0.34 7.93
N ARG A 38 5.82 0.14 7.85
CA ARG A 38 4.88 0.25 8.97
C ARG A 38 3.45 0.17 8.44
N SER A 39 2.50 -0.12 9.33
CA SER A 39 1.10 0.08 9.04
C SER A 39 0.40 0.78 10.21
N THR A 40 -0.74 1.39 9.96
CA THR A 40 -1.53 2.11 10.95
C THR A 40 -3.01 1.87 10.72
N TYR A 41 -3.80 1.89 11.78
CA TYR A 41 -5.25 1.81 11.71
C TYR A 41 -5.89 2.86 12.62
N ASP A 42 -6.83 3.61 12.06
CA ASP A 42 -7.66 4.57 12.76
C ASP A 42 -9.06 3.98 12.97
N HIS A 43 -9.39 3.74 14.24
CA HIS A 43 -10.66 3.16 14.64
C HIS A 43 -11.84 4.12 14.49
N ASP A 44 -11.61 5.44 14.53
CA ASP A 44 -12.69 6.43 14.51
C ASP A 44 -13.28 6.62 13.11
N VAL A 45 -12.48 6.31 12.07
CA VAL A 45 -12.87 6.44 10.66
C VAL A 45 -12.81 5.12 9.90
N GLU A 46 -12.55 4.01 10.58
CA GLU A 46 -12.43 2.66 10.02
C GLU A 46 -11.51 2.59 8.78
N ALA A 47 -10.39 3.32 8.86
CA ALA A 47 -9.42 3.44 7.79
C ALA A 47 -8.03 3.07 8.28
N GLY A 48 -7.18 2.66 7.35
CA GLY A 48 -5.81 2.33 7.70
C GLY A 48 -4.90 2.31 6.50
N TYR A 49 -3.61 2.33 6.79
CA TYR A 49 -2.57 2.58 5.82
C TYR A 49 -1.47 1.54 5.97
N VAL A 50 -1.05 0.97 4.85
CA VAL A 50 0.17 0.17 4.75
C VAL A 50 1.21 1.01 4.03
N TYR A 51 2.35 1.28 4.67
CA TYR A 51 3.46 2.00 4.08
C TYR A 51 4.55 1.01 3.65
N PHE A 52 5.10 1.20 2.46
CA PHE A 52 6.12 0.33 1.90
C PHE A 52 7.52 0.86 2.17
N VAL A 53 8.44 -0.08 2.36
CA VAL A 53 9.87 0.21 2.35
C VAL A 53 10.22 0.73 0.96
N ARG A 54 10.63 1.99 0.91
CA ARG A 54 11.03 2.62 -0.34
C ARG A 54 12.44 2.19 -0.76
N PRO A 55 12.72 2.06 -2.07
CA PRO A 55 14.09 2.12 -2.56
C PRO A 55 14.74 3.42 -2.07
N LYS A 56 16.06 3.42 -1.82
CA LYS A 56 16.81 4.55 -1.23
C LYS A 56 16.30 5.92 -1.72
N PRO A 57 16.22 6.93 -0.83
CA PRO A 57 15.65 8.23 -1.19
C PRO A 57 16.41 8.80 -2.39
N SER A 58 15.70 8.94 -3.52
CA SER A 58 16.19 9.71 -4.65
C SER A 58 16.42 11.17 -4.24
N ALA A 59 17.28 11.85 -5.00
CA ALA A 59 17.58 13.26 -4.77
C ALA A 59 16.34 14.16 -4.89
N HIS A 60 15.25 13.70 -5.55
CA HIS A 60 14.00 14.45 -5.64
C HIS A 60 13.33 14.65 -4.28
N PHE A 61 13.52 13.74 -3.31
CA PHE A 61 12.77 13.74 -2.05
C PHE A 61 13.31 14.63 -0.95
N ALA A 62 14.58 15.05 -1.02
CA ALA A 62 15.20 15.83 0.06
C ALA A 62 14.49 17.17 0.33
N ASN A 63 13.69 17.65 -0.63
CA ASN A 63 13.05 18.96 -0.60
C ASN A 63 11.51 18.91 -0.75
N LEU A 64 10.88 17.74 -0.78
CA LEU A 64 9.42 17.63 -0.97
C LEU A 64 8.69 17.61 0.38
N ALA A 65 7.60 18.38 0.48
CA ALA A 65 6.74 18.43 1.67
C ALA A 65 5.92 17.15 1.86
N ALA A 66 5.61 16.42 0.77
CA ALA A 66 4.96 15.12 0.79
C ALA A 66 5.62 14.18 -0.24
N PRO A 67 5.82 12.88 0.08
CA PRO A 67 6.45 11.94 -0.83
C PRO A 67 5.53 11.44 -1.95
N VAL A 68 4.21 11.63 -1.84
CA VAL A 68 3.21 11.13 -2.81
C VAL A 68 3.14 12.05 -4.02
N GLY A 69 3.32 11.47 -5.21
CA GLY A 69 3.19 12.17 -6.50
C GLY A 69 1.84 11.90 -7.19
N ARG A 70 1.24 10.73 -6.97
CA ARG A 70 -0.06 10.34 -7.55
C ARG A 70 -0.78 9.34 -6.64
N THR A 71 -2.09 9.44 -6.56
CA THR A 71 -2.98 8.42 -5.96
C THR A 71 -3.80 7.74 -7.06
N ILE A 72 -3.87 6.41 -7.03
CA ILE A 72 -4.68 5.58 -7.92
C ILE A 72 -5.89 5.08 -7.12
N PRO A 73 -7.11 5.57 -7.40
CA PRO A 73 -8.26 5.20 -6.61
C PRO A 73 -8.93 3.90 -7.09
N PHE A 74 -9.29 3.03 -6.15
CA PHE A 74 -10.11 1.83 -6.35
C PHE A 74 -11.33 1.86 -5.41
N PHE A 75 -12.16 2.91 -5.52
CA PHE A 75 -13.29 3.16 -4.63
C PHE A 75 -14.26 1.98 -4.51
N GLU A 76 -14.53 1.27 -5.61
CA GLU A 76 -15.43 0.12 -5.63
C GLU A 76 -14.88 -1.09 -4.85
N VAL A 77 -13.56 -1.12 -4.64
CA VAL A 77 -12.82 -2.20 -3.95
C VAL A 77 -12.37 -1.76 -2.55
N GLY A 78 -12.58 -0.49 -2.18
CA GLY A 78 -12.33 0.05 -0.85
C GLY A 78 -10.87 0.37 -0.55
N PHE A 79 -10.07 0.72 -1.56
CA PHE A 79 -8.68 1.15 -1.32
C PHE A 79 -8.16 2.17 -2.33
N ASN A 80 -7.08 2.87 -1.97
CA ASN A 80 -6.32 3.77 -2.83
C ASN A 80 -4.83 3.41 -2.78
N VAL A 81 -4.13 3.49 -3.90
CA VAL A 81 -2.68 3.22 -3.97
C VAL A 81 -1.94 4.52 -4.21
N ASP A 82 -1.08 4.89 -3.27
CA ASP A 82 -0.21 6.06 -3.38
C ASP A 82 1.11 5.66 -4.03
N VAL A 83 1.47 6.40 -5.07
CA VAL A 83 2.69 6.27 -5.84
C VAL A 83 3.51 7.55 -5.66
N ASP A 84 4.80 7.39 -5.37
CA ASP A 84 5.71 8.51 -5.22
C ASP A 84 6.06 9.17 -6.57
N HIS A 85 6.80 10.27 -6.51
CA HIS A 85 7.23 11.01 -7.69
C HIS A 85 8.16 10.23 -8.64
N ASP A 86 8.77 9.15 -8.17
CA ASP A 86 9.65 8.28 -8.96
C ASP A 86 8.92 7.06 -9.52
N GLY A 87 7.60 6.94 -9.28
CA GLY A 87 6.79 5.83 -9.76
C GLY A 87 6.82 4.59 -8.87
N ASN A 88 7.29 4.71 -7.63
CA ASN A 88 7.29 3.60 -6.67
C ASN A 88 6.05 3.62 -5.78
N VAL A 89 5.54 2.44 -5.41
CA VAL A 89 4.50 2.31 -4.39
C VAL A 89 5.01 2.90 -3.07
N PHE A 90 4.30 3.91 -2.58
CA PHE A 90 4.55 4.53 -1.29
C PHE A 90 3.69 3.90 -0.20
N GLY A 91 2.40 3.72 -0.49
CA GLY A 91 1.46 3.20 0.47
C GLY A 91 0.15 2.77 -0.16
N ILE A 92 -0.66 2.08 0.63
CA ILE A 92 -2.04 1.73 0.29
C ILE A 92 -2.91 2.16 1.46
N GLU A 93 -3.91 2.98 1.16
CA GLU A 93 -4.99 3.34 2.06
C GLU A 93 -6.14 2.37 1.85
N PHE A 94 -6.67 1.81 2.92
CA PHE A 94 -7.88 0.99 2.89
C PHE A 94 -8.99 1.66 3.70
N LEU A 95 -10.18 1.69 3.12
CA LEU A 95 -11.38 2.32 3.67
C LEU A 95 -12.42 1.24 3.92
N ASP A 96 -12.86 1.10 5.17
CA ASP A 96 -13.89 0.11 5.58
C ASP A 96 -13.50 -1.35 5.23
N ARG A 97 -12.20 -1.68 5.25
CA ARG A 97 -11.67 -3.03 5.01
C ARG A 97 -11.20 -3.68 6.31
N THR A 98 -12.14 -3.88 7.23
CA THR A 98 -11.84 -4.50 8.54
C THR A 98 -11.32 -5.95 8.42
N ASP A 99 -11.66 -6.64 7.34
CA ASP A 99 -11.14 -7.96 6.98
C ASP A 99 -9.63 -7.95 6.75
N PHE A 100 -9.16 -6.93 6.05
CA PHE A 100 -7.77 -6.67 5.71
C PHE A 100 -6.92 -6.26 6.92
N PHE A 101 -7.46 -5.41 7.80
CA PHE A 101 -6.75 -5.05 9.04
C PHE A 101 -6.65 -6.21 10.03
N ARG A 102 -7.62 -7.13 10.02
CA ARG A 102 -7.52 -8.37 10.80
C ARG A 102 -6.31 -9.19 10.36
N GLU A 103 -6.09 -9.33 9.04
CA GLU A 103 -4.95 -10.07 8.48
C GLU A 103 -3.60 -9.46 8.93
N LEU A 104 -3.47 -8.13 8.86
CA LEU A 104 -2.25 -7.42 9.32
C LEU A 104 -2.03 -7.56 10.83
N ARG A 105 -3.10 -7.55 11.64
CA ARG A 105 -3.02 -7.75 13.08
C ARG A 105 -2.60 -9.17 13.44
N ASP A 106 -3.16 -10.17 12.77
CA ASP A 106 -2.82 -11.59 12.96
C ASP A 106 -1.35 -11.86 12.60
N ALA A 107 -0.81 -11.12 11.62
CA ALA A 107 0.60 -11.14 11.24
C ALA A 107 1.52 -10.25 12.14
N SER A 108 0.97 -9.57 13.15
CA SER A 108 1.71 -8.66 14.06
C SER A 108 2.48 -7.55 13.33
N VAL A 109 1.90 -7.00 12.26
CA VAL A 109 2.46 -5.87 11.49
C VAL A 109 1.60 -4.60 11.54
N LEU A 110 0.48 -4.65 12.28
CA LEU A 110 -0.44 -3.54 12.58
C LEU A 110 -0.17 -2.92 13.95
#